data_AF-A0A7W1FH26-F1
#
_entry.id   AF-A0A7W1FH26-F1
#
_cell.length_a   1.000
_cell.length_b   1.000
_cell.length_c   1.000
_cell.angle_alpha   90.00
_cell.angle_beta   90.00
_cell.angle_gamma   90.00
#
_symmetry.space_group_name_H-M   'P 1'
#
loop_
_entity.id
_entity.type
_entity.pdbx_description
1 polymer ?
#
loop_
_entity_poly.entity_id
_entity_poly.type
_entity_poly.pdbx_seq_one_letter_code
_entity_poly.pdbx_strand_id
1 'polypeptide(L)'
;MNTYVLIAGILSFLSFLAHAFIGTKETLQTRTDFSDETVEKNWYQSFLAWHLITADLLLSSILLIVIATSNYLENRKTIAFVFALQYLFWTFSCLITLFVTRAQKYYKQLYQ
;
A
#
# COMPACT_ATOMS: atom_id res chain seq x y z
N MET A 1 -12.71 -26.29 -1.01
CA MET A 1 -11.45 -25.60 -1.30
C MET A 1 -11.41 -25.25 -2.78
N ASN A 2 -11.16 -23.98 -3.12
CA ASN A 2 -11.11 -23.53 -4.51
C ASN A 2 -9.65 -23.39 -4.97
N THR A 3 -9.15 -24.39 -5.71
CA THR A 3 -7.74 -24.48 -6.11
C THR A 3 -7.27 -23.30 -6.96
N TYR A 4 -8.11 -22.78 -7.86
CA TYR A 4 -7.75 -21.62 -8.69
C TYR A 4 -7.58 -20.35 -7.86
N VAL A 5 -8.46 -20.13 -6.89
CA VAL A 5 -8.38 -18.99 -5.96
C VAL A 5 -7.17 -19.12 -5.05
N LEU A 6 -6.83 -20.35 -4.63
CA LEU A 6 -5.64 -20.61 -3.83
C LEU A 6 -4.36 -20.25 -4.60
N ILE A 7 -4.26 -20.66 -5.86
CA ILE A 7 -3.13 -20.32 -6.74
C ILE A 7 -3.02 -18.80 -6.89
N ALA A 8 -4.13 -18.11 -7.13
CA ALA A 8 -4.14 -16.65 -7.21
C ALA A 8 -3.66 -16.00 -5.90
N GLY A 9 -4.07 -16.52 -4.74
CA GLY A 9 -3.59 -16.06 -3.43
C GLY A 9 -2.08 -16.24 -3.26
N ILE A 10 -1.53 -17.40 -3.64
CA ILE A 10 -0.09 -17.69 -3.57
C ILE A 10 0.70 -16.76 -4.51
N LEU A 11 0.24 -16.56 -5.75
CA LEU A 11 0.89 -15.67 -6.71
C LEU A 11 0.86 -14.21 -6.22
N SER A 12 -0.27 -13.76 -5.67
CA SER A 12 -0.36 -12.43 -5.03
C SER A 12 0.60 -12.28 -3.86
N PHE A 13 0.78 -13.33 -3.04
CA PHE A 13 1.74 -13.31 -1.95
C PHE A 13 3.19 -13.21 -2.45
N LEU A 14 3.55 -13.95 -3.49
CA LEU A 14 4.86 -13.84 -4.13
C LEU A 14 5.09 -12.43 -4.71
N SER A 15 4.07 -11.84 -5.33
CA SER A 15 4.10 -10.46 -5.81
C SER A 15 4.31 -9.45 -4.67
N PHE A 16 3.64 -9.66 -3.52
CA PHE A 16 3.89 -8.90 -2.30
C PHE A 16 5.35 -8.98 -1.86
N LEU A 17 5.96 -10.17 -1.82
CA LEU A 17 7.36 -10.32 -1.43
C LEU A 17 8.29 -9.55 -2.39
N ALA A 18 8.05 -9.66 -3.70
CA ALA A 18 8.82 -8.91 -4.68
C ALA A 18 8.68 -7.38 -4.45
N HIS A 19 7.47 -6.89 -4.19
CA HIS A 19 7.24 -5.46 -3.94
C HIS A 19 7.86 -4.99 -2.61
N ALA A 20 7.68 -5.75 -1.55
CA ALA A 20 8.11 -5.42 -0.20
C ALA A 20 9.64 -5.37 -0.08
N PHE A 21 10.35 -6.28 -0.76
CA PHE A 21 11.81 -6.36 -0.64
C PHE A 21 12.54 -5.71 -1.81
N ILE A 22 12.27 -6.18 -3.04
CA ILE A 22 13.01 -5.72 -4.23
C ILE A 22 12.56 -4.30 -4.56
N GLY A 23 11.26 -4.08 -4.66
CA GLY A 23 10.70 -2.78 -5.00
C GLY A 23 10.98 -1.68 -3.97
N THR A 24 10.87 -1.99 -2.69
CA THR A 24 11.23 -1.04 -1.62
C THR A 24 12.71 -0.65 -1.70
N LYS A 25 13.60 -1.62 -1.92
CA LYS A 25 15.03 -1.35 -2.09
C LYS A 25 15.28 -0.43 -3.28
N GLU A 26 14.70 -0.74 -4.44
CA GLU A 26 14.84 0.09 -5.65
C GLU A 26 14.27 1.49 -5.45
N THR A 27 13.09 1.62 -4.81
CA THR A 27 12.46 2.92 -4.54
C THR A 27 13.27 3.75 -3.54
N LEU A 28 13.93 3.12 -2.56
CA LEU A 28 14.84 3.83 -1.66
C LEU A 28 16.10 4.32 -2.38
N GLN A 29 16.58 3.58 -3.38
CA GLN A 29 17.74 3.97 -4.19
C GLN A 29 17.46 5.15 -5.12
N THR A 30 16.20 5.42 -5.47
CA THR A 30 15.83 6.62 -6.23
C THR A 30 15.80 7.89 -5.38
N ARG A 31 15.99 7.78 -4.06
CA ARG A 31 16.11 8.94 -3.17
C ARG A 31 17.42 9.66 -3.46
N THR A 32 17.33 10.82 -4.08
CA THR A 32 18.46 11.73 -4.28
C THR A 32 18.58 12.72 -3.13
N ASP A 33 19.75 13.36 -2.96
CA ASP A 33 19.83 14.58 -2.15
C ASP A 33 18.93 15.65 -2.79
N PHE A 34 17.80 15.92 -2.14
CA PHE A 34 16.79 16.78 -2.70
C PHE A 34 17.22 18.25 -2.58
N SER A 35 17.71 18.81 -3.68
CA SER A 35 17.91 20.26 -3.81
C SER A 35 16.60 21.01 -4.12
N ASP A 36 15.59 20.30 -4.64
CA ASP A 36 14.27 20.82 -5.02
C ASP A 36 13.17 20.17 -4.15
N GLU A 37 12.42 21.01 -3.43
CA GLU A 37 11.30 20.62 -2.57
C GLU A 37 10.18 19.89 -3.32
N THR A 38 9.97 20.23 -4.60
CA THR A 38 8.97 19.56 -5.45
C THR A 38 9.37 18.13 -5.73
N VAL A 39 10.66 17.89 -5.97
CA VAL A 39 11.21 16.55 -6.23
C VAL A 39 11.14 15.71 -4.96
N GLU A 40 11.47 16.28 -3.80
CA GLU A 40 11.32 15.63 -2.49
C GLU A 40 9.89 15.17 -2.23
N LYS A 41 8.92 16.06 -2.44
CA LYS A 41 7.50 15.76 -2.24
C LYS A 41 7.01 14.67 -3.18
N ASN A 42 7.35 14.74 -4.46
CA ASN A 42 6.94 13.75 -5.45
C ASN A 42 7.53 12.37 -5.14
N TRP A 43 8.76 12.33 -4.62
CA TRP A 43 9.38 11.09 -4.16
C TRP A 43 8.61 10.49 -2.97
N TYR A 44 8.28 11.27 -1.94
CA TYR A 44 7.46 10.76 -0.82
C TYR A 44 6.09 10.26 -1.25
N GLN A 45 5.43 10.96 -2.19
CA GLN A 45 4.15 10.51 -2.74
C GLN A 45 4.28 9.20 -3.52
N SER A 46 5.35 9.04 -4.31
CA SER A 46 5.63 7.80 -5.05
C SER A 46 5.98 6.64 -4.11
N PHE A 47 6.78 6.91 -3.07
CA PHE A 47 7.15 5.94 -2.04
C PHE A 47 5.94 5.47 -1.23
N LEU A 48 5.02 6.39 -0.90
CA LEU A 48 3.74 6.05 -0.29
C LEU A 48 2.91 5.17 -1.22
N ALA A 49 2.73 5.57 -2.49
CA ALA A 49 1.96 4.80 -3.46
C ALA A 49 2.51 3.36 -3.61
N TRP A 50 3.84 3.21 -3.58
CA TRP A 50 4.49 1.91 -3.56
C TRP A 50 4.09 1.05 -2.35
N HIS A 51 4.13 1.63 -1.15
CA HIS A 51 3.76 0.93 0.08
C HIS A 51 2.27 0.58 0.12
N LEU A 52 1.42 1.40 -0.46
CA LEU A 52 -0.01 1.14 -0.57
C LEU A 52 -0.29 -0.09 -1.46
N ILE A 53 0.31 -0.16 -2.64
CA ILE A 53 0.19 -1.33 -3.53
C ILE A 53 0.74 -2.59 -2.84
N THR A 54 1.85 -2.46 -2.11
CA THR A 54 2.44 -3.56 -1.35
C THR A 54 1.49 -4.08 -0.26
N ALA A 55 0.85 -3.18 0.49
CA ALA A 55 -0.15 -3.55 1.50
C ALA A 55 -1.40 -4.19 0.89
N ASP A 56 -1.87 -3.69 -0.26
CA ASP A 56 -3.00 -4.25 -0.99
C ASP A 56 -2.71 -5.67 -1.50
N LEU A 57 -1.50 -5.93 -2.00
CA LEU A 57 -1.07 -7.27 -2.41
C LEU A 57 -1.06 -8.24 -1.22
N LEU A 58 -0.56 -7.81 -0.06
CA LEU A 58 -0.58 -8.64 1.15
C LEU A 58 -2.01 -8.97 1.57
N LEU A 59 -2.88 -7.95 1.72
CA LEU A 59 -4.25 -8.17 2.16
C LEU A 59 -5.02 -9.03 1.16
N SER A 60 -4.87 -8.75 -0.14
CA SER A 60 -5.51 -9.53 -1.20
C SER A 60 -5.04 -10.98 -1.19
N SER A 61 -3.75 -11.23 -0.95
CA SER A 61 -3.22 -12.61 -0.85
C SER A 61 -3.84 -13.36 0.33
N ILE A 62 -3.92 -12.73 1.51
CA ILE A 62 -4.54 -13.31 2.71
C ILE A 62 -6.02 -13.58 2.44
N LEU A 63 -6.75 -12.61 1.90
CA LEU A 63 -8.17 -12.73 1.61
C LEU A 63 -8.44 -13.88 0.61
N LEU A 64 -7.66 -13.96 -0.47
CA LEU A 64 -7.78 -15.03 -1.46
C LEU A 64 -7.47 -16.41 -0.85
N ILE A 65 -6.43 -16.53 -0.02
CA ILE A 65 -6.10 -17.80 0.66
C ILE A 65 -7.23 -18.20 1.61
N VAL A 66 -7.76 -17.26 2.41
CA VAL A 66 -8.88 -17.51 3.33
C VAL A 66 -10.14 -17.91 2.56
N ILE A 67 -10.50 -17.22 1.48
CA ILE A 67 -11.64 -17.58 0.62
C ILE A 67 -11.43 -18.97 -0.01
N ALA A 68 -10.20 -19.30 -0.39
CA ALA A 68 -9.91 -20.57 -1.02
C ALA A 68 -10.01 -21.76 -0.05
N THR A 69 -9.58 -21.59 1.21
CA THR A 69 -9.51 -22.66 2.21
C THR A 69 -10.71 -22.73 3.15
N SER A 70 -11.47 -21.64 3.30
CA SER A 70 -12.58 -21.55 4.25
C SER A 70 -13.92 -21.22 3.59
N ASN A 71 -15.01 -21.81 4.11
CA ASN A 71 -16.38 -21.40 3.77
C ASN A 71 -16.86 -20.22 4.64
N TYR A 72 -16.00 -19.65 5.49
CA TYR A 72 -16.35 -18.56 6.41
C TYR A 72 -16.78 -17.27 5.68
N LEU A 73 -16.36 -17.10 4.42
CA LEU A 73 -16.64 -15.92 3.60
C LEU A 73 -17.70 -16.18 2.51
N GLU A 74 -18.68 -17.06 2.76
CA GLU A 74 -19.83 -17.21 1.84
C GLU A 74 -20.70 -15.96 1.78
N ASN A 75 -20.69 -15.13 2.83
CA ASN A 75 -21.51 -13.91 2.88
C ASN A 75 -20.82 -12.76 2.14
N ARG A 76 -21.38 -12.39 0.99
CA ARG A 76 -20.94 -11.24 0.15
C ARG A 76 -20.78 -9.95 0.95
N LYS A 77 -21.57 -9.74 2.01
CA LYS A 77 -21.47 -8.58 2.90
C LYS A 77 -20.17 -8.56 3.70
N THR A 78 -19.69 -9.71 4.15
CA THR A 78 -18.43 -9.82 4.90
C THR A 78 -17.24 -9.49 4.00
N ILE A 79 -17.22 -10.00 2.77
CA ILE A 79 -16.19 -9.67 1.79
C ILE A 79 -16.21 -8.16 1.49
N ALA A 80 -17.38 -7.58 1.22
CA ALA A 80 -17.53 -6.16 0.96
C ALA A 80 -17.06 -5.28 2.14
N PHE A 81 -17.34 -5.71 3.38
CA PHE A 81 -16.89 -5.00 4.58
C PHE A 81 -15.37 -5.01 4.73
N VAL A 82 -14.71 -6.14 4.45
CA VAL A 82 -13.23 -6.22 4.47
C VAL A 82 -12.63 -5.26 3.44
N PHE A 83 -13.17 -5.22 2.21
CA PHE A 83 -12.74 -4.25 1.21
C PHE A 83 -13.02 -2.80 1.62
N ALA A 84 -14.18 -2.53 2.24
CA ALA A 84 -14.51 -1.19 2.71
C ALA A 84 -13.53 -0.70 3.79
N LEU A 85 -13.17 -1.56 4.75
CA LEU A 85 -12.14 -1.25 5.74
C LEU A 85 -10.77 -0.98 5.10
N GLN A 86 -10.41 -1.77 4.08
CA GLN A 86 -9.17 -1.56 3.34
C GLN A 86 -9.14 -0.19 2.65
N TYR A 87 -10.19 0.17 1.92
CA TYR A 87 -10.26 1.48 1.24
C TYR A 87 -10.34 2.65 2.21
N LEU A 88 -10.95 2.45 3.39
CA LEU A 88 -10.95 3.44 4.45
C LEU A 88 -9.53 3.67 4.97
N PHE A 89 -8.80 2.60 5.31
CA PHE A 89 -7.40 2.69 5.73
C PHE A 89 -6.51 3.36 4.67
N TRP A 90 -6.75 3.05 3.39
CA TRP A 90 -6.10 3.70 2.25
C TRP A 90 -6.33 5.21 2.23
N THR A 91 -7.59 5.64 2.37
CA THR A 91 -7.96 7.06 2.37
C THR A 91 -7.26 7.83 3.49
N PHE A 92 -7.23 7.27 4.71
CA PHE A 92 -6.52 7.90 5.83
C PHE A 92 -5.01 8.00 5.58
N SER A 93 -4.38 6.96 5.05
CA SER A 93 -2.94 6.96 4.75
C SER A 93 -2.55 8.02 3.72
N CYS A 94 -3.38 8.19 2.68
CA CYS A 94 -3.23 9.26 1.68
C CYS A 94 -3.40 10.66 2.31
N LEU A 95 -4.44 10.85 3.12
CA LEU A 95 -4.72 12.12 3.79
C LEU A 95 -3.59 12.54 4.73
N ILE A 96 -3.06 11.59 5.52
CA ILE A 96 -1.92 11.84 6.43
C ILE A 96 -0.71 12.33 5.64
N THR A 97 -0.38 11.67 4.53
CA THR A 97 0.78 12.07 3.71
C THR A 97 0.59 13.45 3.08
N LEU A 98 -0.61 13.78 2.61
CA LEU A 98 -0.94 15.13 2.13
C LEU A 98 -0.85 16.18 3.24
N PHE A 99 -1.20 15.82 4.48
CA PHE A 99 -1.10 16.71 5.63
C PHE A 99 0.35 16.94 6.05
N VAL A 100 1.15 15.88 6.17
CA VAL A 100 2.58 15.96 6.54
C VAL A 100 3.36 16.78 5.52
N THR A 101 3.14 16.53 4.22
CA THR A 101 3.80 17.31 3.15
C THR A 101 3.40 18.78 3.15
N ARG A 102 2.14 19.12 3.53
CA ARG A 102 1.73 20.51 3.74
C ARG A 102 2.38 21.13 4.98
N ALA A 103 2.44 20.41 6.09
CA ALA A 103 3.01 20.90 7.34
C ALA A 103 4.51 21.20 7.20
N GLN A 104 5.25 20.35 6.46
CA GLN A 104 6.67 20.54 6.17
C GLN A 104 6.93 21.85 5.40
N LYS A 105 6.06 22.20 4.44
CA LYS A 105 6.13 23.47 3.70
C LYS A 105 6.01 24.69 4.61
N TYR A 106 5.04 24.67 5.55
CA TYR A 106 4.85 25.78 6.50
C TYR A 106 6.03 25.93 7.46
N TYR A 107 6.61 24.83 7.93
CA TYR A 107 7.76 24.86 8.84
C TYR A 107 8.99 25.47 8.18
N LYS A 108 9.26 25.10 6.91
CA LYS A 108 10.41 25.63 6.15
C LYS A 108 10.30 27.14 5.87
N GLN A 109 9.09 27.66 5.65
CA GLN A 109 8.83 29.10 5.45
C GLN A 109 8.98 29.97 6.71
N LEU A 110 8.93 29.38 7.91
CA LEU A 110 9.05 30.09 9.19
C LEU A 110 10.48 30.17 9.73
N TYR A 111 11.38 29.31 9.23
CA TYR A 111 12.74 29.13 9.75
C TYR A 111 13.86 29.29 8.69
N GLN A 112 13.51 29.67 7.45
CA GLN A 112 14.43 30.14 6.40
C GLN A 112 14.11 31.61 6.07
#